data_AF-A0A543DP99-F1
#
_entry.id   AF-A0A543DP99-F1
#
_cell.length_a   1.000
_cell.length_b   1.000
_cell.length_c   1.000
_cell.angle_alpha   90.00
_cell.angle_beta   90.00
_cell.angle_gamma   90.00
#
_symmetry.space_group_name_H-M   'P 1'
#
loop_
_entity.id
_entity.type
_entity.pdbx_description
1 polymer ?
#
loop_
_entity_poly.entity_id
_entity_poly.type
_entity_poly.pdbx_seq_one_letter_code
_entity_poly.pdbx_strand_id
1 'polypeptide(L)'
;MTDPLATPPDPPPSAPPGLDELASQLLGWLKWGVIFAGLIGILICALMLIIGRRNRSATAYEGLVGSAWVLGGLGLASVAALIVGAFQL
;
A
#
# COMPACT_ATOMS: atom_id res chain seq x y z
N MET A 1 45.10 19.47 -12.51
CA MET A 1 44.45 18.76 -13.63
C MET A 1 44.00 17.42 -13.08
N THR A 2 42.84 17.38 -12.44
CA THR A 2 42.23 16.16 -11.89
C THR A 2 40.81 16.16 -12.44
N ASP A 3 40.53 15.16 -13.26
CA ASP A 3 39.31 14.94 -14.02
C ASP A 3 38.03 15.18 -13.19
N PRO A 4 37.03 15.91 -13.73
CA PRO A 4 35.73 15.98 -13.10
C PRO A 4 35.14 14.58 -13.07
N LEU A 5 34.79 14.12 -11.87
CA LEU A 5 34.01 12.91 -11.64
C LEU A 5 32.81 12.95 -12.59
N ALA A 6 32.85 12.09 -13.60
CA ALA A 6 31.75 11.88 -14.53
C ALA A 6 30.55 11.42 -13.69
N THR A 7 29.69 12.37 -13.29
CA THR A 7 28.32 12.07 -12.89
C THR A 7 27.71 11.38 -14.09
N PRO A 8 27.35 10.09 -13.99
CA PRO A 8 26.60 9.44 -15.06
C PRO A 8 25.39 10.31 -15.34
N PRO A 9 25.11 10.66 -16.61
CA PRO A 9 23.80 11.17 -16.95
C PRO A 9 22.81 10.10 -16.46
N ASP A 10 22.03 10.39 -15.43
CA ASP A 10 20.90 9.58 -14.99
C ASP A 10 19.76 9.91 -15.95
N PRO A 11 19.51 9.12 -17.00
CA PRO A 11 18.32 9.30 -17.81
C PRO A 11 17.11 9.11 -16.89
N PRO A 12 16.06 9.95 -17.02
CA PRO A 12 14.82 9.71 -16.30
C PRO A 12 14.33 8.29 -16.61
N PRO A 13 13.73 7.57 -15.64
CA PRO A 13 13.22 6.21 -15.83
C PRO A 13 12.21 6.18 -16.99
N SER A 14 12.71 5.94 -18.20
CA SER A 14 11.89 5.80 -19.39
C SER A 14 11.60 4.32 -19.55
N ALA A 15 10.35 3.96 -19.26
CA ALA A 15 9.89 2.60 -19.44
C ALA A 15 10.08 2.22 -20.93
N PRO A 16 10.76 1.09 -21.23
CA PRO A 16 10.93 0.65 -22.60
C PRO A 16 9.53 0.44 -23.23
N PRO A 17 9.27 1.01 -24.42
CA PRO A 17 7.96 0.95 -25.07
C PRO A 17 7.46 -0.50 -25.16
N GLY A 18 6.30 -0.78 -24.58
CA GLY A 18 5.69 -2.12 -24.50
C GLY A 18 5.62 -2.71 -23.09
N LEU A 19 6.51 -2.32 -22.16
CA LEU A 19 6.40 -2.73 -20.74
C LEU A 19 5.39 -1.87 -19.97
N ASP A 20 5.08 -0.67 -20.47
CA ASP A 20 4.18 0.29 -19.83
C ASP A 20 2.74 -0.26 -19.70
N GLU A 21 2.28 -0.99 -20.72
CA GLU A 21 0.95 -1.60 -20.72
C GLU A 21 0.85 -2.82 -19.79
N LEU A 22 1.91 -3.64 -19.70
CA LEU A 22 1.99 -4.73 -18.73
C LEU A 22 2.09 -4.17 -17.30
N ALA A 23 2.94 -3.17 -17.09
CA ALA A 23 3.13 -2.53 -15.80
C ALA A 23 1.84 -1.87 -15.30
N SER A 24 1.11 -1.18 -16.17
CA SER A 24 -0.18 -0.56 -15.84
C SER A 24 -1.27 -1.60 -15.55
N GLN A 25 -1.34 -2.70 -16.30
CA GLN A 25 -2.25 -3.81 -15.99
C GLN A 25 -1.92 -4.45 -14.63
N LEU A 26 -0.65 -4.73 -14.36
CA LEU A 26 -0.21 -5.33 -13.09
C LEU A 26 -0.46 -4.38 -11.91
N LEU A 27 -0.20 -3.08 -12.08
CA LEU A 27 -0.58 -2.06 -11.11
C LEU A 27 -2.10 -2.01 -10.89
N GLY A 28 -2.89 -2.18 -11.95
CA GLY A 28 -4.34 -2.25 -11.87
C GLY A 28 -4.82 -3.40 -10.99
N TRP A 29 -4.28 -4.61 -11.21
CA TRP A 29 -4.56 -5.78 -10.38
C TRP A 29 -4.14 -5.59 -8.91
N LEU A 30 -2.97 -4.99 -8.68
CA LEU A 30 -2.47 -4.67 -7.34
C LEU A 30 -3.36 -3.67 -6.62
N LYS A 31 -3.77 -2.58 -7.28
CA LYS A 31 -4.68 -1.56 -6.69
C LYS A 31 -6.01 -2.17 -6.33
N TRP A 32 -6.60 -2.98 -7.22
CA TRP A 32 -7.84 -3.69 -6.94
C TRP A 32 -7.69 -4.66 -5.76
N GLY A 33 -6.58 -5.41 -5.71
CA GLY A 33 -6.26 -6.33 -4.61
C GLY A 33 -6.13 -5.62 -3.26
N VAL A 34 -5.47 -4.46 -3.21
CA VAL A 34 -5.31 -3.66 -1.97
C VAL A 34 -6.67 -3.12 -1.48
N ILE A 35 -7.52 -2.64 -2.38
CA ILE A 35 -8.87 -2.18 -2.02
C ILE A 35 -9.68 -3.33 -1.43
N PHE A 36 -9.71 -4.49 -2.08
CA PHE A 36 -10.42 -5.67 -1.61
C PHE A 36 -9.88 -6.20 -0.27
N ALA A 37 -8.55 -6.27 -0.14
CA ALA A 37 -7.91 -6.72 1.10
C ALA A 37 -8.22 -5.78 2.27
N GLY A 38 -8.19 -4.46 2.06
CA GLY A 38 -8.58 -3.47 3.06
C GLY A 38 -10.04 -3.62 3.49
N LEU A 39 -10.95 -3.85 2.54
CA LEU A 39 -12.37 -4.02 2.79
C LEU A 39 -12.63 -5.27 3.65
N ILE A 40 -12.00 -6.40 3.31
CA ILE A 40 -12.11 -7.64 4.08
C ILE A 40 -11.52 -7.47 5.48
N GLY A 41 -10.36 -6.82 5.61
CA GLY A 41 -9.71 -6.60 6.90
C GLY A 41 -10.57 -5.77 7.87
N ILE A 42 -11.19 -4.68 7.38
CA ILE A 42 -12.09 -3.85 8.19
C ILE A 42 -13.36 -4.63 8.56
N LEU A 43 -13.91 -5.43 7.64
CA LEU A 43 -15.10 -6.24 7.93
C LEU A 43 -14.84 -7.32 8.99
N ILE A 44 -13.68 -7.99 8.97
CA ILE A 44 -13.30 -8.99 9.99
C ILE A 44 -13.11 -8.30 11.34
N CYS A 45 -12.47 -7.14 11.37
CA CYS A 45 -12.33 -6.36 12.58
C CYS A 45 -13.70 -5.94 13.15
N ALA A 46 -14.60 -5.43 12.30
CA ALA A 46 -15.95 -5.05 12.69
C ALA A 46 -16.74 -6.25 13.24
N LEU A 47 -16.58 -7.43 12.62
CA LEU A 47 -17.19 -8.68 13.07
C LEU A 47 -16.79 -9.03 14.51
N MET A 48 -15.50 -8.94 14.84
CA MET A 48 -15.00 -9.19 16.19
C MET A 48 -15.57 -8.22 17.23
N LEU A 49 -15.70 -6.93 16.89
CA LEU A 49 -16.30 -5.91 17.73
C LEU A 49 -17.80 -6.14 17.96
N ILE A 50 -18.53 -6.55 16.91
CA ILE A 50 -19.97 -6.85 16.98
C ILE A 50 -20.23 -8.07 17.87
N ILE A 51 -19.43 -9.13 17.73
CA ILE A 51 -19.57 -10.38 18.51
C ILE A 51 -19.16 -10.17 19.98
N GLY A 52 -18.13 -9.37 20.24
CA GLY A 52 -17.60 -9.12 21.60
C GLY A 52 -18.56 -8.41 22.55
N ARG A 53 -19.67 -7.85 22.06
CA ARG A 53 -20.63 -7.07 22.85
C ARG A 53 -21.38 -7.86 23.94
N ARG A 54 -21.36 -9.20 23.92
CA ARG A 54 -22.13 -10.06 24.84
C ARG A 54 -21.26 -10.83 25.86
N ASN A 55 -20.35 -10.15 26.56
CA ASN A 55 -19.70 -10.66 27.80
C ASN A 55 -18.33 -11.38 27.66
N ARG A 56 -17.51 -11.05 26.66
CA ARG A 56 -16.05 -11.36 26.64
C ARG A 56 -15.24 -10.24 26.00
N SER A 57 -14.80 -9.29 26.81
CA SER A 57 -14.05 -8.09 26.40
C SER A 57 -12.75 -8.38 25.64
N ALA A 58 -12.16 -9.57 25.83
CA ALA A 58 -10.93 -9.98 25.16
C ALA A 58 -11.08 -10.05 23.63
N THR A 59 -12.20 -10.50 23.09
CA THR A 59 -12.35 -10.63 21.63
C THR A 59 -12.59 -9.29 20.93
N ALA A 60 -13.17 -8.31 21.63
CA ALA A 60 -13.33 -6.95 21.11
C ALA A 60 -11.98 -6.20 21.08
N TYR A 61 -11.12 -6.44 22.09
CA TYR A 61 -9.80 -5.82 22.17
C TYR A 61 -8.88 -6.29 21.03
N GLU A 62 -8.83 -7.59 20.77
CA GLU A 62 -8.06 -8.15 19.64
C GLU A 62 -8.56 -7.62 18.29
N GLY A 63 -9.87 -7.45 18.14
CA GLY A 63 -10.46 -6.76 16.99
C GLY A 63 -9.94 -5.34 16.85
N LEU A 64 -10.01 -4.52 17.91
CA LEU A 64 -9.62 -3.12 17.89
C LEU A 64 -8.12 -2.92 17.55
N VAL A 65 -7.25 -3.75 18.11
CA VAL A 65 -5.82 -3.77 17.76
C VAL A 65 -5.63 -4.17 16.29
N GLY A 66 -6.40 -5.15 15.80
CA GLY A 66 -6.44 -5.54 14.38
C GLY A 66 -6.87 -4.40 13.45
N SER A 67 -7.91 -3.62 13.78
CA SER A 67 -8.30 -2.45 12.96
C SER A 67 -7.18 -1.44 12.83
N ALA A 68 -6.45 -1.16 13.90
CA ALA A 68 -5.35 -0.19 13.86
C ALA A 68 -4.28 -0.62 12.85
N TRP A 69 -3.98 -1.92 12.77
CA TRP A 69 -3.03 -2.45 11.79
C TRP A 69 -3.56 -2.39 10.35
N VAL A 70 -4.85 -2.69 10.15
CA VAL A 70 -5.50 -2.57 8.82
C VAL A 70 -5.52 -1.11 8.35
N LEU A 71 -5.87 -0.19 9.24
CA LEU A 71 -5.85 1.25 8.94
C LEU A 71 -4.43 1.77 8.67
N GLY A 72 -3.43 1.29 9.41
CA GLY A 72 -2.02 1.60 9.16
C GLY A 72 -1.56 1.12 7.78
N GLY A 73 -1.91 -0.11 7.40
CA GLY A 73 -1.61 -0.65 6.07
C GLY A 73 -2.33 0.10 4.94
N LEU A 74 -3.60 0.46 5.13
CA LEU A 74 -4.37 1.22 4.15
C LEU A 74 -3.88 2.67 4.01
N GLY A 75 -3.44 3.27 5.11
CA GLY A 75 -2.79 4.58 5.13
C GLY A 75 -1.46 4.57 4.37
N LEU A 76 -0.63 3.55 4.60
CA LEU A 76 0.62 3.38 3.84
C LEU A 76 0.34 3.19 2.35
N ALA A 77 -0.64 2.36 1.99
CA ALA A 77 -1.05 2.17 0.61
C ALA A 77 -1.55 3.47 -0.05
N SER A 78 -2.22 4.34 0.71
CA SER A 78 -2.70 5.64 0.23
C SER A 78 -1.56 6.60 -0.09
N VAL A 79 -0.49 6.59 0.72
CA VAL A 79 0.68 7.47 0.53
C VAL A 79 1.71 6.87 -0.45
N ALA A 80 1.66 5.57 -0.73
CA ALA A 80 2.59 4.89 -1.62
C ALA A 80 2.72 5.55 -3.00
N ALA A 81 1.61 5.99 -3.61
CA ALA A 81 1.64 6.67 -4.90
C ALA A 81 2.38 8.01 -4.86
N LEU A 82 2.28 8.75 -3.74
CA LEU A 82 2.98 10.02 -3.54
C LEU A 82 4.49 9.80 -3.37
N ILE A 83 4.86 8.76 -2.63
CA ILE A 83 6.27 8.39 -2.43
C ILE A 83 6.90 7.95 -3.75
N VAL A 84 6.26 7.06 -4.50
CA VAL A 84 6.77 6.61 -5.81
C VAL A 84 6.86 7.77 -6.80
N GLY A 85 5.85 8.66 -6.83
CA GLY A 85 5.88 9.86 -7.67
C GLY A 85 7.02 10.82 -7.34
N ALA A 86 7.44 10.89 -6.08
CA ALA A 86 8.60 11.71 -5.67
C ALA A 86 9.94 11.16 -6.19
N PHE A 87 10.04 9.85 -6.47
CA PHE A 87 11.23 9.24 -7.08
C PHE A 87 11.21 9.26 -8.62
N GLN A 88 10.14 9.76 -9.23
CA GLN A 88 10.02 9.94 -10.69
C GLN A 88 10.40 11.36 -11.15
N LEU A 89 10.75 12.25 -10.22
CA LEU A 89 11.27 13.61 -10.44
C LEU A 89 12.79 13.61 -10.56
#